data_AF-A0A2I0X4U5-F1
#
_entry.id   AF-A0A2I0X4U5-F1
#
_cell.length_a   1.000
_cell.length_b   1.000
_cell.length_c   1.000
_cell.angle_alpha   90.00
_cell.angle_beta   90.00
_cell.angle_gamma   90.00
#
_symmetry.space_group_name_H-M   'P 1'
#
loop_
_entity.id
_entity.type
_entity.pdbx_description
1 polymer ?
#
loop_
_entity_poly.entity_id
_entity_poly.type
_entity_poly.pdbx_seq_one_letter_code
_entity_poly.pdbx_strand_id
1 'polypeptide(L)'
;MRIRAAIDARNESGSDLVIIARTDSRQAVSLEEALWRSRAFGDAGADVLFVDALASREEMKAFCEISPLIPKLANMLEGGGKTPVLSPAELQEIGYKLVGYPLSLIGVSIRAMEDALVALKGGRIPPPGSLPTFEEIKETVGFNEYYKEEERYKITSVLPSDGECSPAFTITSKIQEEASQRAERVSEPVVEVLSPLHDGYKSNDSNERSSGIWSRTLRLKVTGNNGVEKLDIRIPVSRYFL
;
A
#
# COMPACT_ATOMS: atom_id res chain seq x y z
N MET A 1 -24.71 3.55 -16.19
CA MET A 1 -24.75 2.44 -15.19
C MET A 1 -23.54 2.45 -14.26
N ARG A 2 -22.29 2.34 -14.76
CA ARG A 2 -21.09 2.25 -13.90
C ARG A 2 -20.89 3.42 -12.93
N ILE A 3 -21.02 4.66 -13.40
CA ILE A 3 -20.83 5.87 -12.55
C ILE A 3 -21.85 5.91 -11.41
N ARG A 4 -23.15 5.73 -11.72
CA ARG A 4 -24.21 5.68 -10.71
C ARG A 4 -23.96 4.60 -9.67
N ALA A 5 -23.61 3.38 -10.09
CA ALA A 5 -23.31 2.28 -9.17
C ALA A 5 -22.13 2.58 -8.23
N ALA A 6 -21.09 3.27 -8.71
CA ALA A 6 -19.97 3.68 -7.86
C ALA A 6 -20.37 4.75 -6.83
N ILE A 7 -21.22 5.70 -7.23
CA ILE A 7 -21.76 6.73 -6.35
C ILE A 7 -22.67 6.13 -5.28
N ASP A 8 -23.57 5.21 -5.67
CA ASP A 8 -24.46 4.52 -4.74
C ASP A 8 -23.63 3.75 -3.69
N ALA A 9 -22.63 2.99 -4.13
CA ALA A 9 -21.73 2.25 -3.23
C ALA A 9 -20.96 3.17 -2.26
N ARG A 10 -20.47 4.33 -2.73
CA ARG A 10 -19.85 5.33 -1.86
C ARG A 10 -20.83 5.81 -0.80
N ASN A 11 -22.03 6.23 -1.21
CA ASN A 11 -23.05 6.79 -0.33
C ASN A 11 -23.52 5.77 0.72
N GLU A 12 -23.74 4.51 0.32
CA GLU A 12 -24.10 3.41 1.22
C GLU A 12 -23.03 3.13 2.27
N SER A 13 -21.75 3.29 1.91
CA SER A 13 -20.63 3.09 2.84
C SER A 13 -20.36 4.28 3.77
N GLY A 14 -20.95 5.45 3.49
CA GLY A 14 -20.63 6.70 4.19
C GLY A 14 -19.20 7.22 3.95
N SER A 15 -18.56 6.76 2.88
CA SER A 15 -17.19 7.15 2.52
C SER A 15 -17.15 8.47 1.75
N ASP A 16 -16.03 9.18 1.84
CA ASP A 16 -15.71 10.44 1.15
C ASP A 16 -14.92 10.24 -0.15
N LEU A 17 -14.95 9.03 -0.73
CA LEU A 17 -14.26 8.74 -1.99
C LEU A 17 -14.66 9.68 -3.13
N VAL A 18 -13.65 10.14 -3.87
CA VAL A 18 -13.82 10.96 -5.07
C VAL A 18 -13.98 10.06 -6.29
N ILE A 19 -15.10 10.18 -6.99
CA ILE A 19 -15.41 9.41 -8.19
C ILE A 19 -14.98 10.19 -9.44
N ILE A 20 -13.88 9.73 -10.05
CA ILE A 20 -13.36 10.29 -11.30
C ILE A 20 -13.95 9.50 -12.49
N ALA A 21 -14.77 10.17 -13.30
CA ALA A 21 -15.37 9.56 -14.49
C ALA A 21 -14.50 9.78 -15.73
N ARG A 22 -13.94 8.68 -16.25
CA ARG A 22 -13.08 8.66 -17.44
C ARG A 22 -13.85 8.23 -18.70
N THR A 23 -13.55 8.88 -19.84
CA THR A 23 -13.86 8.33 -21.18
C THR A 23 -12.65 8.36 -22.11
N ASP A 24 -12.50 7.28 -22.87
CA ASP A 24 -11.49 7.10 -23.93
C ASP A 24 -12.11 7.29 -25.34
N SER A 25 -13.36 7.75 -25.41
CA SER A 25 -14.10 7.87 -26.67
C SER A 25 -13.55 8.93 -27.61
N ARG A 26 -12.67 9.84 -27.15
CA ARG A 26 -12.04 10.83 -28.03
C ARG A 26 -11.25 10.16 -29.14
N GLN A 27 -10.43 9.16 -28.79
CA GLN A 27 -9.64 8.41 -29.76
C GLN A 27 -10.45 7.28 -30.40
N ALA A 28 -11.35 6.64 -29.64
CA ALA A 28 -12.10 5.49 -30.14
C ALA A 28 -13.28 5.85 -31.05
N VAL A 29 -13.85 7.05 -30.91
CA VAL A 29 -15.08 7.48 -31.62
C VAL A 29 -14.92 8.89 -32.18
N SER A 30 -15.09 9.93 -31.35
CA SER A 30 -14.97 11.33 -31.75
C SER A 30 -14.87 12.26 -30.53
N LEU A 31 -14.57 13.54 -30.77
CA LEU A 31 -14.59 14.56 -29.73
C LEU A 31 -16.01 14.79 -29.20
N GLU A 32 -17.00 14.88 -30.08
CA GLU A 32 -18.41 15.11 -29.74
C GLU A 32 -18.93 14.02 -28.81
N GLU A 33 -18.63 12.75 -29.10
CA GLU A 33 -19.00 11.62 -28.26
C GLU A 33 -18.33 11.72 -26.87
N ALA A 34 -17.05 12.12 -26.81
CA ALA A 34 -16.34 12.32 -25.54
C ALA A 34 -16.95 13.43 -24.69
N LEU A 35 -17.32 14.54 -25.31
CA LEU A 35 -17.97 15.66 -24.64
C LEU A 35 -19.38 15.28 -24.15
N TRP A 36 -20.16 14.59 -24.99
CA TRP A 36 -21.49 14.09 -24.61
C TRP A 36 -21.43 13.14 -23.42
N ARG A 37 -20.53 12.13 -23.46
CA ARG A 37 -20.33 11.20 -22.34
C ARG A 37 -19.91 11.90 -21.07
N SER A 38 -18.99 12.85 -21.17
CA SER A 38 -18.50 13.61 -20.01
C SER A 38 -19.60 14.41 -19.34
N ARG A 39 -20.49 15.04 -20.10
CA ARG A 39 -21.68 15.70 -19.56
C ARG A 39 -22.60 14.70 -18.87
N ALA A 40 -22.89 13.56 -19.53
CA ALA A 40 -23.72 12.51 -18.95
C ALA A 40 -23.12 11.90 -17.67
N PHE A 41 -21.79 11.86 -17.54
CA PHE A 41 -21.12 11.44 -16.30
C PHE A 41 -21.28 12.47 -15.18
N GLY A 42 -21.20 13.77 -15.51
CA GLY A 42 -21.50 14.86 -14.59
C GLY A 42 -22.95 14.79 -14.09
N ASP A 43 -23.91 14.62 -15.00
CA ASP A 43 -25.34 14.45 -14.68
C ASP A 43 -25.62 13.19 -13.84
N ALA A 44 -24.76 12.17 -13.97
CA ALA A 44 -24.83 10.98 -13.14
C ALA A 44 -24.30 11.19 -11.71
N GLY A 45 -23.59 12.29 -11.45
CA GLY A 45 -23.05 12.69 -10.14
C GLY A 45 -21.56 12.46 -9.95
N ALA A 46 -20.77 12.33 -11.03
CA ALA A 46 -19.31 12.22 -10.91
C ALA A 46 -18.69 13.50 -10.31
N ASP A 47 -17.74 13.34 -9.40
CA ASP A 47 -17.08 14.48 -8.73
C ASP A 47 -15.99 15.12 -9.60
N VAL A 48 -15.37 14.33 -10.49
CA VAL A 48 -14.32 14.79 -11.42
C VAL A 48 -14.55 14.16 -12.78
N LEU A 49 -14.29 14.91 -13.84
CA LEU A 49 -14.34 14.43 -15.22
C LEU A 49 -12.94 14.28 -15.80
N PHE A 50 -12.76 13.27 -16.65
CA PHE A 50 -11.52 13.02 -17.37
C PHE A 50 -11.81 12.50 -18.79
N VAL A 51 -11.32 13.21 -19.81
CA VAL A 51 -11.26 12.71 -21.19
C VAL A 51 -9.82 12.44 -21.55
N ASP A 52 -9.53 11.21 -21.99
CA ASP A 52 -8.19 10.87 -22.45
C ASP A 52 -7.97 11.30 -23.91
N ALA A 53 -6.69 11.52 -24.26
CA ALA A 53 -6.24 11.76 -25.64
C ALA A 53 -6.87 12.96 -26.38
N LEU A 54 -7.17 14.06 -25.70
CA LEU A 54 -7.56 15.34 -26.35
C LEU A 54 -6.39 15.90 -27.16
N ALA A 55 -6.58 16.18 -28.45
CA ALA A 55 -5.48 16.39 -29.38
C ALA A 55 -4.96 17.83 -29.46
N SER A 56 -5.65 18.79 -28.82
CA SER A 56 -5.26 20.21 -28.87
C SER A 56 -5.74 21.01 -27.65
N ARG A 57 -5.19 22.21 -27.46
CA ARG A 57 -5.64 23.13 -26.40
C ARG A 57 -7.09 23.55 -26.55
N GLU A 58 -7.57 23.64 -27.79
CA GLU A 58 -8.95 23.99 -28.12
C GLU A 58 -9.91 22.88 -27.66
N GLU A 59 -9.57 21.61 -27.90
CA GLU A 59 -10.34 20.48 -27.40
C GLU A 59 -10.34 20.43 -25.86
N MET A 60 -9.17 20.69 -25.25
CA MET A 60 -9.03 20.80 -23.79
C MET A 60 -9.91 21.90 -23.20
N LYS A 61 -9.97 23.06 -23.87
CA LYS A 61 -10.85 24.17 -23.46
C LYS A 61 -12.32 23.82 -23.61
N ALA A 62 -12.71 23.24 -24.75
CA ALA A 62 -14.09 22.78 -24.98
C ALA A 62 -14.53 21.77 -23.91
N PHE A 63 -13.64 20.84 -23.52
CA PHE A 63 -13.89 19.91 -22.42
C PHE A 63 -14.05 20.60 -21.06
N CYS A 64 -13.27 21.63 -20.77
CA CYS A 64 -13.47 22.42 -19.53
C CYS A 64 -14.83 23.15 -19.51
N GLU A 65 -15.31 23.60 -20.66
CA GLU A 65 -16.54 24.39 -20.82
C GLU A 65 -17.83 23.58 -20.72
N ILE A 66 -17.83 22.28 -21.05
CA ILE A 66 -19.08 21.49 -21.07
C ILE A 66 -19.77 21.33 -19.71
N SER A 67 -19.03 21.45 -18.60
CA SER A 67 -19.56 21.32 -17.23
C SER A 67 -18.72 22.14 -16.25
N PRO A 68 -18.75 23.48 -16.30
CA PRO A 68 -17.77 24.36 -15.65
C PRO A 68 -17.62 24.17 -14.14
N LEU A 69 -18.68 23.72 -13.47
CA LEU A 69 -18.72 23.50 -12.02
C LEU A 69 -18.02 22.21 -11.57
N ILE A 70 -17.81 21.25 -12.47
CA ILE A 70 -17.18 19.97 -12.14
C ILE A 70 -15.68 20.06 -12.45
N PRO A 71 -14.78 19.78 -11.50
CA PRO A 71 -13.34 19.70 -11.72
C PRO A 71 -12.95 18.75 -12.87
N LYS A 72 -11.89 19.12 -13.60
CA LYS A 72 -11.31 18.28 -14.66
C LYS A 72 -9.92 17.83 -14.26
N LEU A 73 -9.65 16.57 -14.58
CA LEU A 73 -8.31 15.98 -14.50
C LEU A 73 -7.68 15.96 -15.88
N ALA A 74 -6.47 16.52 -15.98
CA ALA A 74 -5.59 16.36 -17.11
C ALA A 74 -4.61 15.21 -16.84
N ASN A 75 -4.28 14.45 -17.87
CA ASN A 75 -3.29 13.37 -17.78
C ASN A 75 -2.13 13.69 -18.72
N MET A 76 -0.97 14.04 -18.15
CA MET A 76 0.21 14.43 -18.91
C MET A 76 1.10 13.23 -19.17
N LEU A 77 1.10 12.76 -20.43
CA LEU A 77 1.94 11.66 -20.89
C LEU A 77 3.18 12.21 -21.61
N GLU A 78 4.21 12.55 -20.85
CA GLU A 78 5.46 13.16 -21.34
C GLU A 78 6.23 12.27 -22.34
N GLY A 79 5.91 10.97 -22.38
CA GLY A 79 6.51 9.97 -23.27
C GLY A 79 5.86 9.77 -24.64
N GLY A 80 4.99 10.69 -25.09
CA GLY A 80 4.43 10.64 -26.46
C GLY A 80 2.93 10.34 -26.56
N GLY A 81 2.13 10.80 -25.58
CA GLY A 81 0.68 10.79 -25.69
C GLY A 81 0.15 11.71 -26.80
N LYS A 82 -1.15 11.60 -27.10
CA LYS A 82 -1.84 12.51 -28.05
C LYS A 82 -2.04 13.91 -27.48
N THR A 83 -2.21 14.02 -26.16
CA THR A 83 -2.45 15.28 -25.48
C THR A 83 -1.19 16.14 -25.44
N PRO A 84 -1.25 17.42 -25.87
CA PRO A 84 -0.15 18.35 -25.68
C PRO A 84 0.27 18.42 -24.21
N VAL A 85 1.56 18.31 -23.94
CA VAL A 85 2.10 18.41 -22.58
C VAL A 85 2.15 19.88 -22.18
N LEU A 86 1.38 20.25 -21.17
CA LEU A 86 1.25 21.61 -20.66
C LEU A 86 1.72 21.68 -19.21
N SER A 87 2.23 22.85 -18.81
CA SER A 87 2.54 23.12 -17.41
C SER A 87 1.27 23.22 -16.55
N PRO A 88 1.36 23.02 -15.22
CA PRO A 88 0.23 23.23 -14.31
C PRO A 88 -0.41 24.61 -14.44
N ALA A 89 0.38 25.66 -14.69
CA ALA A 89 -0.12 27.03 -14.87
C ALA A 89 -1.00 27.14 -16.13
N GLU A 90 -0.53 26.60 -17.27
CA GLU A 90 -1.29 26.60 -18.52
C GLU A 90 -2.56 25.74 -18.42
N LEU A 91 -2.49 24.61 -17.71
CA LEU A 91 -3.67 23.77 -17.43
C LEU A 91 -4.70 24.51 -16.57
N GLN A 92 -4.24 25.25 -15.56
CA GLN A 92 -5.10 26.07 -14.71
C GLN A 92 -5.78 27.19 -15.49
N GLU A 93 -5.06 27.86 -16.40
CA GLU A 93 -5.63 28.87 -17.30
C GLU A 93 -6.74 28.31 -18.20
N ILE A 94 -6.59 27.07 -18.67
CA ILE A 94 -7.62 26.37 -19.46
C ILE A 94 -8.82 25.96 -18.61
N GLY A 95 -8.65 25.76 -17.30
CA GLY A 95 -9.72 25.45 -16.35
C GLY A 95 -9.62 24.08 -15.68
N TYR A 96 -8.51 23.36 -15.83
CA TYR A 96 -8.27 22.12 -15.07
C TYR A 96 -8.01 22.40 -13.59
N LYS A 97 -8.29 21.39 -12.76
CA LYS A 97 -8.07 21.46 -11.29
C LYS A 97 -7.14 20.36 -10.79
N LEU A 98 -6.94 19.32 -11.60
CA LEU A 98 -6.13 18.16 -11.28
C LEU A 98 -5.23 17.85 -12.48
N VAL A 99 -4.01 17.40 -12.20
CA VAL A 99 -3.09 16.90 -13.22
C VAL A 99 -2.41 15.62 -12.71
N GLY A 100 -2.38 14.60 -13.56
CA GLY A 100 -1.67 13.34 -13.33
C GLY A 100 -0.44 13.23 -14.22
N TYR A 101 0.63 12.68 -13.65
CA TYR A 101 1.92 12.46 -14.30
C TYR A 101 2.32 10.97 -14.22
N PRO A 102 1.57 10.08 -14.89
CA PRO A 102 1.71 8.63 -14.65
C PRO A 102 3.03 8.04 -15.20
N LEU A 103 3.76 8.77 -16.05
CA LEU A 103 4.98 8.27 -16.68
C LEU A 103 6.28 8.84 -16.09
N SER A 104 6.25 9.96 -15.36
CA SER A 104 7.49 10.66 -14.99
C SER A 104 8.36 9.82 -14.06
N LEU A 105 7.78 9.31 -12.97
CA LEU A 105 8.54 8.55 -11.97
C LEU A 105 9.03 7.21 -12.54
N ILE A 106 8.19 6.50 -13.29
CA ILE A 106 8.59 5.23 -13.91
C ILE A 106 9.67 5.44 -14.97
N GLY A 107 9.55 6.48 -15.82
CA GLY A 107 10.54 6.79 -16.85
C GLY A 107 11.90 7.14 -16.25
N VAL A 108 11.93 8.00 -15.22
CA VAL A 108 13.16 8.35 -14.50
C VAL A 108 13.76 7.11 -13.82
N SER A 109 12.93 6.28 -13.18
CA SER A 109 13.38 5.06 -12.50
C SER A 109 14.00 4.06 -13.48
N ILE A 110 13.37 3.83 -14.63
CA ILE A 110 13.91 2.95 -15.69
C ILE A 110 15.31 3.42 -16.08
N ARG A 111 15.47 4.71 -16.36
CA ARG A 111 16.77 5.25 -16.76
C ARG A 111 17.84 5.08 -15.68
N ALA A 112 17.51 5.37 -14.42
CA ALA A 112 18.42 5.20 -13.30
C ALA A 112 18.84 3.73 -13.11
N MET A 113 17.89 2.79 -13.23
CA MET A 113 18.17 1.36 -13.16
C MET A 113 19.06 0.89 -14.31
N GLU A 114 18.81 1.34 -15.55
CA GLU A 114 19.66 1.05 -16.71
C GLU A 114 21.10 1.52 -16.49
N ASP A 115 21.29 2.76 -16.05
CA ASP A 115 22.61 3.33 -15.80
C ASP A 115 23.36 2.56 -14.71
N ALA A 116 22.65 2.13 -13.66
CA ALA A 116 23.22 1.30 -12.62
C ALA A 116 23.67 -0.07 -13.14
N LEU A 117 22.83 -0.74 -13.95
CA LEU A 117 23.14 -2.03 -14.55
C LEU A 117 24.34 -1.95 -15.51
N VAL A 118 24.46 -0.86 -16.28
CA VAL A 118 25.62 -0.61 -17.16
C VAL A 118 26.90 -0.45 -16.34
N ALA A 119 26.87 0.29 -15.23
CA ALA A 119 28.02 0.44 -14.35
C ALA A 119 28.46 -0.91 -13.77
N LEU A 120 27.50 -1.68 -13.23
CA LEU A 120 27.75 -3.00 -12.64
C LEU A 120 28.35 -3.97 -13.66
N LYS A 121 27.80 -4.00 -14.89
CA LYS A 121 28.35 -4.81 -15.99
C LYS A 121 29.80 -4.45 -16.32
N GLY A 122 30.17 -3.18 -16.16
CA GLY A 122 31.53 -2.67 -16.34
C GLY A 122 32.44 -2.83 -15.11
N GLY A 123 32.00 -3.53 -14.06
CA GLY A 123 32.78 -3.74 -12.83
C GLY A 123 32.85 -2.53 -11.91
N ARG A 124 31.94 -1.57 -12.05
CA ARG A 124 31.86 -0.35 -11.23
C ARG A 124 30.54 -0.29 -10.47
N ILE A 125 30.55 0.35 -9.31
CA ILE A 125 29.33 0.70 -8.58
C ILE A 125 28.78 2.01 -9.18
N PRO A 126 27.45 2.21 -9.24
CA PRO A 126 26.88 3.51 -9.60
C PRO A 126 27.48 4.64 -8.74
N PRO A 127 27.63 5.86 -9.28
CA PRO A 127 28.24 6.96 -8.54
C PRO A 127 27.46 7.26 -7.23
N PRO A 128 28.13 7.69 -6.14
CA PRO A 128 27.50 7.93 -4.84
C PRO A 128 26.30 8.88 -4.87
N GLY A 129 26.29 9.85 -5.79
CA GLY A 129 25.16 10.76 -5.97
C GLY A 129 23.86 10.09 -6.48
N SER A 130 23.94 8.84 -6.93
CA SER A 130 22.80 8.04 -7.40
C SER A 130 22.36 6.96 -6.41
N LEU A 131 23.09 6.80 -5.31
CA LEU A 131 22.85 5.76 -4.31
C LEU A 131 22.68 6.41 -2.94
N PRO A 132 21.45 6.49 -2.41
CA PRO A 132 21.26 6.89 -1.02
C PRO A 132 21.99 5.91 -0.08
N THR A 133 22.45 6.44 1.05
CA THR A 133 22.99 5.66 2.15
C THR A 133 21.95 4.69 2.70
N PHE A 134 22.39 3.65 3.39
CA PHE A 134 21.46 2.70 4.03
C PHE A 134 20.53 3.39 5.03
N GLU A 135 21.00 4.44 5.70
CA GLU A 135 20.18 5.24 6.62
C GLU A 135 19.07 6.00 5.87
N GLU A 136 19.41 6.70 4.79
CA GLU A 136 18.44 7.41 3.94
C GLU A 136 17.41 6.44 3.33
N ILE A 137 17.82 5.22 2.97
CA ILE A 137 16.89 4.19 2.51
C ILE A 137 15.90 3.82 3.62
N LYS A 138 16.39 3.51 4.83
CA LYS A 138 15.53 3.18 5.98
C LYS A 138 14.54 4.29 6.31
N GLU A 139 14.98 5.53 6.27
CA GLU A 139 14.12 6.70 6.44
C GLU A 139 13.05 6.77 5.35
N THR A 140 13.46 6.68 4.08
CA THR A 140 12.56 6.77 2.92
C THR A 140 11.47 5.70 2.94
N VAL A 141 11.81 4.46 3.31
CA VAL A 141 10.86 3.34 3.37
C VAL A 141 10.12 3.22 4.72
N GLY A 142 10.34 4.17 5.64
CA GLY A 142 9.58 4.28 6.90
C GLY A 142 10.01 3.33 8.02
N PHE A 143 11.19 2.72 7.95
CA PHE A 143 11.68 1.79 8.99
C PHE A 143 11.83 2.48 10.35
N ASN A 144 12.25 3.74 10.35
CA ASN A 144 12.46 4.47 11.60
C ASN A 144 11.16 4.66 12.38
N GLU A 145 10.02 4.84 11.69
CA GLU A 145 8.71 4.92 12.34
C GLU A 145 8.20 3.56 12.79
N TYR A 146 8.46 2.51 12.00
CA TYR A 146 8.19 1.14 12.42
C TYR A 146 8.91 0.77 13.72
N TYR A 147 10.19 1.13 13.89
CA TYR A 147 10.92 0.83 15.13
C TYR A 147 10.38 1.59 16.34
N LYS A 148 9.95 2.86 16.16
CA LYS A 148 9.28 3.62 17.25
C LYS A 148 7.94 2.98 17.63
N GLU A 149 7.21 2.47 16.65
CA GLU A 149 5.97 1.73 16.87
C GLU A 149 6.21 0.46 17.68
N GLU A 150 7.23 -0.31 17.30
CA GLU A 150 7.64 -1.54 17.98
C GLU A 150 7.97 -1.32 19.46
N GLU A 151 8.58 -0.18 19.82
CA GLU A 151 8.87 0.17 21.22
C GLU A 151 7.63 0.17 22.12
N ARG A 152 6.45 0.51 21.57
CA ARG A 152 5.17 0.48 22.31
C ARG A 152 4.77 -0.93 22.74
N TYR A 153 5.31 -1.94 22.07
CA TYR A 153 4.98 -3.35 22.27
C TYR A 153 6.13 -4.15 22.86
N LYS A 154 7.26 -3.51 23.21
CA LYS A 154 8.35 -4.17 23.94
C LYS A 154 7.82 -4.63 25.30
N ILE A 155 7.77 -5.95 25.49
CA ILE A 155 7.39 -6.55 26.76
C ILE A 155 8.58 -6.38 27.72
N THR A 156 8.40 -5.55 28.75
CA THR A 156 9.32 -5.53 29.88
C THR A 156 9.10 -6.81 30.69
N SER A 157 10.02 -7.77 30.60
CA SER A 157 10.06 -8.87 31.56
C SER A 157 10.44 -8.29 32.93
N VAL A 158 9.44 -8.08 33.79
CA VAL A 158 9.67 -7.82 35.20
C VAL A 158 10.11 -9.15 35.80
N LEU A 159 11.42 -9.36 35.91
CA LEU A 159 11.94 -10.36 36.84
C LEU A 159 11.55 -9.93 38.26
N PRO A 160 10.99 -10.82 39.11
CA PRO A 160 10.67 -10.46 40.48
C PRO A 160 11.93 -9.97 41.20
N SER A 161 11.85 -8.78 41.79
CA SER A 161 12.88 -8.27 42.69
C SER A 161 12.82 -9.07 43.99
N ASP A 162 13.63 -10.11 44.11
CA ASP A 162 13.86 -10.75 45.39
C ASP A 162 14.65 -9.82 46.31
N GLY A 163 14.13 -9.66 47.52
CA GLY A 163 14.76 -8.90 48.59
C GLY A 163 16.01 -9.56 49.16
N GLU A 164 16.83 -8.70 49.78
CA GLU A 164 17.83 -8.96 50.83
C GLU A 164 19.20 -9.60 50.46
N CYS A 165 20.20 -8.71 50.37
CA CYS A 165 21.48 -8.65 51.11
C CYS A 165 22.62 -9.71 50.93
N SER A 166 23.60 -9.35 50.06
CA SER A 166 25.09 -9.30 50.24
C SER A 166 25.96 -10.49 50.74
N PRO A 167 27.29 -10.49 50.51
CA PRO A 167 28.08 -9.97 49.37
C PRO A 167 29.24 -10.91 48.89
N ALA A 168 29.83 -10.53 47.75
CA ALA A 168 31.16 -10.88 47.24
C ALA A 168 31.39 -12.30 46.70
N PHE A 169 31.63 -12.42 45.38
CA PHE A 169 32.92 -12.90 44.86
C PHE A 169 33.07 -12.57 43.37
N THR A 170 34.27 -12.10 43.05
CA THR A 170 34.74 -11.47 41.81
C THR A 170 34.59 -12.33 40.56
N ILE A 171 34.11 -11.68 39.48
CA ILE A 171 34.09 -12.20 38.10
C ILE A 171 35.53 -12.23 37.57
N THR A 172 36.09 -13.42 37.34
CA THR A 172 36.89 -13.70 36.13
C THR A 172 37.15 -15.19 35.95
N SER A 173 37.06 -15.64 34.70
CA SER A 173 37.48 -16.95 34.17
C SER A 173 36.72 -18.19 34.67
N LYS A 174 35.59 -18.51 33.99
CA LYS A 174 35.13 -19.91 33.78
C LYS A 174 33.96 -20.05 32.78
N ILE A 175 33.93 -19.23 31.72
CA ILE A 175 32.88 -19.33 30.68
C ILE A 175 33.09 -20.51 29.71
N GLN A 176 34.15 -21.32 29.83
CA GLN A 176 34.43 -22.37 28.83
C GLN A 176 34.13 -23.83 29.26
N GLU A 177 33.64 -24.10 30.48
CA GLU A 177 33.50 -25.50 30.95
C GLU A 177 32.12 -25.93 31.47
N GLU A 178 31.12 -25.04 31.52
CA GLU A 178 29.74 -25.41 31.91
C GLU A 178 28.76 -25.47 30.72
N ALA A 179 29.26 -25.38 29.49
CA ALA A 179 28.45 -25.48 28.27
C ALA A 179 28.02 -26.92 27.91
N SER A 180 28.32 -27.93 28.73
CA SER A 180 28.02 -29.34 28.42
C SER A 180 27.22 -30.12 29.47
N GLN A 181 26.79 -29.54 30.60
CA GLN A 181 26.04 -30.31 31.62
C GLN A 181 24.80 -29.64 32.23
N ARG A 182 24.29 -28.53 31.68
CA ARG A 182 22.98 -27.98 32.08
C ARG A 182 22.01 -27.78 30.93
N ALA A 183 22.08 -28.68 29.96
CA ALA A 183 20.95 -29.01 29.11
C ALA A 183 19.95 -29.85 29.94
N GLU A 184 19.22 -29.24 30.86
CA GLU A 184 17.93 -29.76 31.33
C GLU A 184 17.17 -28.71 32.16
N ARG A 185 16.00 -28.33 31.62
CA ARG A 185 14.85 -27.68 32.25
C ARG A 185 14.98 -26.20 32.65
N VAL A 186 14.84 -25.31 31.65
CA VAL A 186 13.79 -24.25 31.63
C VAL A 186 13.44 -23.99 30.16
N SER A 187 12.30 -24.47 29.68
CA SER A 187 11.80 -24.17 28.32
C SER A 187 10.77 -23.04 28.39
N GLU A 188 10.95 -22.03 27.54
CA GLU A 188 9.99 -20.93 27.34
C GLU A 188 8.60 -21.47 26.92
N PRO A 189 7.50 -20.77 27.27
CA PRO A 189 6.15 -21.19 26.90
C PRO A 189 5.98 -21.20 25.38
N VAL A 190 5.39 -22.28 24.85
CA VAL A 190 5.13 -22.42 23.42
C VAL A 190 3.87 -21.62 23.07
N VAL A 191 4.02 -20.64 22.18
CA VAL A 191 2.92 -19.86 21.61
C VAL A 191 2.65 -20.39 20.20
N GLU A 192 1.52 -21.06 20.00
CA GLU A 192 1.07 -21.50 18.68
C GLU A 192 0.05 -20.51 18.11
N VAL A 193 0.40 -19.91 16.96
CA VAL A 193 -0.53 -19.15 16.13
C VAL A 193 -1.15 -20.12 15.14
N LEU A 194 -2.39 -20.54 15.41
CA LEU A 194 -3.12 -21.44 14.52
C LEU A 194 -3.69 -20.63 13.35
N SER A 195 -3.05 -20.73 12.19
CA SER A 195 -3.64 -20.26 10.92
C SER A 195 -4.74 -21.23 10.49
N PRO A 196 -5.88 -20.76 9.95
CA PRO A 196 -6.93 -21.66 9.49
C PRO A 196 -6.40 -22.59 8.39
N LEU A 197 -6.53 -23.91 8.59
CA LEU A 197 -6.20 -24.91 7.58
C LEU A 197 -7.07 -24.71 6.33
N HIS A 198 -6.42 -24.78 5.16
CA HIS A 198 -7.10 -24.95 3.88
C HIS A 198 -7.66 -26.37 3.80
N ASP A 199 -8.98 -26.50 3.78
CA ASP A 199 -9.61 -27.77 3.48
C ASP A 199 -9.51 -28.05 1.97
N GLY A 200 -9.02 -29.24 1.64
CA GLY A 200 -8.64 -29.64 0.29
C GLY A 200 -9.81 -29.68 -0.69
N TYR A 201 -9.58 -29.11 -1.87
CA TYR A 201 -10.43 -29.19 -3.05
C TYR A 201 -10.77 -30.65 -3.40
N LYS A 202 -12.07 -31.01 -3.37
CA LYS A 202 -12.64 -32.05 -4.24
C LYS A 202 -13.58 -31.36 -5.24
N SER A 203 -13.16 -31.41 -6.50
CA SER A 203 -13.93 -30.98 -7.68
C SER A 203 -15.20 -31.81 -7.84
N ASN A 204 -16.36 -31.15 -7.89
CA ASN A 204 -17.41 -31.47 -8.85
C ASN A 204 -18.43 -30.32 -8.98
N ASP A 205 -18.49 -29.80 -10.20
CA ASP A 205 -19.56 -29.11 -10.92
C ASP A 205 -20.57 -28.15 -10.28
N SER A 206 -20.73 -27.04 -11.03
CA SER A 206 -21.89 -26.17 -11.18
C SER A 206 -22.33 -25.22 -10.04
N ASN A 207 -22.06 -23.94 -10.31
CA ASN A 207 -22.92 -22.80 -10.00
C ASN A 207 -23.11 -22.41 -8.52
N GLU A 208 -22.08 -21.83 -7.90
CA GLU A 208 -22.26 -20.96 -6.73
C GLU A 208 -21.09 -19.96 -6.60
N ARG A 209 -21.43 -18.67 -6.39
CA ARG A 209 -20.49 -17.62 -6.02
C ARG A 209 -20.00 -17.87 -4.59
N SER A 210 -18.84 -18.47 -4.40
CA SER A 210 -18.25 -18.64 -3.07
C SER A 210 -17.14 -17.63 -2.82
N SER A 211 -17.48 -16.61 -2.05
CA SER A 211 -16.58 -15.74 -1.30
C SER A 211 -15.58 -16.59 -0.52
N GLY A 212 -14.32 -16.64 -0.97
CA GLY A 212 -13.22 -17.31 -0.27
C GLY A 212 -12.79 -16.51 0.96
N ILE A 213 -13.46 -16.79 2.06
CA ILE A 213 -13.39 -16.13 3.37
C ILE A 213 -11.98 -16.24 3.97
N TRP A 214 -11.23 -15.13 4.01
CA TRP A 214 -10.21 -14.94 5.04
C TRP A 214 -10.92 -15.01 6.40
N SER A 215 -10.45 -15.86 7.32
CA SER A 215 -10.97 -15.86 8.68
C SER A 215 -10.72 -14.47 9.29
N ARG A 216 -11.79 -13.73 9.60
CA ARG A 216 -11.73 -12.39 10.23
C ARG A 216 -11.32 -12.45 11.71
N THR A 217 -10.71 -13.55 12.13
CA THR A 217 -10.52 -13.85 13.53
C THR A 217 -9.24 -14.65 13.71
N LEU A 218 -8.26 -14.06 14.41
CA LEU A 218 -7.04 -14.75 14.80
C LEU A 218 -7.33 -15.52 16.09
N ARG A 219 -6.99 -16.81 16.14
CA ARG A 219 -7.11 -17.62 17.36
C ARG A 219 -5.73 -17.82 17.96
N LEU A 220 -5.55 -17.33 19.19
CA LEU A 220 -4.31 -17.51 19.95
C LEU A 220 -4.56 -18.54 21.05
N LYS A 221 -3.76 -19.60 21.03
CA LYS A 221 -3.76 -20.63 22.07
C LYS A 221 -2.46 -20.57 22.84
N VAL A 222 -2.54 -20.36 24.15
CA VAL A 222 -1.37 -20.37 25.04
C VAL A 222 -1.48 -21.55 26.00
N THR A 223 -0.54 -22.47 25.90
CA THR A 223 -0.48 -23.67 26.74
C THR A 223 0.66 -23.51 27.75
N GLY A 224 0.36 -23.70 29.04
CA GLY A 224 1.38 -23.69 30.08
C GLY A 224 2.24 -24.95 30.06
N ASN A 225 3.42 -24.92 30.69
CA ASN A 225 4.39 -26.03 30.72
C ASN A 225 3.88 -27.35 31.34
N ASN A 226 2.69 -27.34 31.91
CA ASN A 226 1.97 -28.50 32.45
C ASN A 226 0.93 -29.08 31.47
N GLY A 227 0.89 -28.61 30.22
CA GLY A 227 -0.10 -29.01 29.22
C GLY A 227 -1.49 -28.41 29.47
N VAL A 228 -1.64 -27.58 30.49
CA VAL A 228 -2.92 -26.93 30.83
C VAL A 228 -3.08 -25.70 29.96
N GLU A 229 -4.18 -25.66 29.21
CA GLU A 229 -4.58 -24.52 28.40
C GLU A 229 -4.89 -23.33 29.32
N LYS A 230 -4.11 -22.24 29.17
CA LYS A 230 -4.26 -21.05 30.01
C LYS A 230 -5.08 -19.96 29.34
N LEU A 231 -5.13 -19.95 28.00
CA LEU A 231 -5.78 -18.88 27.25
C LEU A 231 -6.16 -19.34 25.83
N ASP A 232 -7.42 -19.15 25.45
CA ASP A 232 -7.94 -19.31 24.08
C ASP A 232 -8.78 -18.07 23.74
N ILE A 233 -8.19 -17.17 22.95
CA ILE A 233 -8.81 -15.89 22.59
C ILE A 233 -9.02 -15.83 21.09
N ARG A 234 -10.20 -15.33 20.71
CA ARG A 234 -10.58 -14.98 19.33
C ARG A 234 -10.50 -13.47 19.16
N ILE A 235 -9.49 -13.00 18.44
CA ILE A 235 -9.30 -11.57 18.17
C ILE A 235 -9.92 -11.24 16.80
N PRO A 236 -10.97 -10.40 16.73
CA PRO A 236 -11.49 -9.93 15.45
C PRO A 236 -10.45 -9.02 14.79
N VAL A 237 -10.08 -9.32 13.54
CA VAL A 237 -9.17 -8.47 12.78
C VAL A 237 -9.96 -7.25 12.31
N SER A 238 -9.67 -6.07 12.86
CA SER A 238 -10.30 -4.82 12.42
C SER A 238 -9.75 -4.41 11.05
N ARG A 239 -10.56 -3.72 10.25
CA ARG A 239 -10.32 -3.35 8.85
C ARG A 239 -9.11 -2.43 8.58
N TYR A 240 -8.23 -2.20 9.56
CA TYR A 240 -7.12 -1.25 9.45
C TYR A 240 -5.79 -1.86 8.99
N PHE A 241 -5.78 -3.12 8.55
CA PHE A 241 -4.66 -3.69 7.82
C PHE A 241 -5.12 -4.07 6.41
N LEU A 242 -4.98 -3.11 5.50
CA LEU A 242 -4.49 -3.21 4.11
C LEU A 242 -4.65 -1.85 3.43
#